data_AF-A0A496D0J7-F1
#
_entry.id   AF-A0A496D0J7-F1
#
_cell.length_a   1.000
_cell.length_b   1.000
_cell.length_c   1.000
_cell.angle_alpha   90.00
_cell.angle_beta   90.00
_cell.angle_gamma   90.00
#
_symmetry.space_group_name_H-M   'P 1'
#
loop_
_entity.id
_entity.type
_entity.pdbx_description
1 polymer ?
#
loop_
_entity_poly.entity_id
_entity_poly.type
_entity_poly.pdbx_seq_one_letter_code
_entity_poly.pdbx_strand_id
1 'polypeptide(L)'
;MKSITTKYIFFPVLVLLCLAGLASCDYIHDELPLCRHTLRFVYRHNIKHADAFAYEMENQEAAKNVCLYIYSADGKFLSSRLIEGEELKKNEVDLSELAPGDYRLLAWAGLNAQDYTWTEPAPGSSIDDFRMSVQMVENRVDRELSGLFQGELEYTIPVGGTTDTEFPLVKNTNKIRFILIDANRGTKLTSDAFDFAVTTTNGDLDAHNEPVSPTRITWLPYLQQVEEVKASGNETIKYEAVCTELNTLRLIDNTTGTLRIRYASEKTPFINVSLTELLKLTQIASHKLPGQEYLDRQDEYVITAYVDIVGGRAHCLEVIVDDWIVRLEDLTLGNEEMTL
;
A
#
# COMPACT_ATOMS: atom_id res chain seq x y z
N MET A 1 68.04 -10.30 -49.82
CA MET A 1 66.88 -10.02 -50.71
C MET A 1 65.84 -11.10 -50.47
N LYS A 2 64.57 -10.71 -50.31
CA LYS A 2 63.36 -11.51 -50.01
C LYS A 2 62.99 -11.74 -48.54
N SER A 3 62.22 -10.76 -48.06
CA SER A 3 61.15 -10.88 -47.06
C SER A 3 60.12 -11.93 -47.51
N ILE A 4 59.72 -12.86 -46.63
CA ILE A 4 58.43 -13.55 -46.74
C ILE A 4 57.79 -13.63 -45.34
N THR A 5 56.72 -12.88 -45.25
CA THR A 5 55.68 -12.69 -44.24
C THR A 5 55.18 -14.01 -43.64
N THR A 6 55.33 -14.19 -42.32
CA THR A 6 54.55 -15.16 -41.52
C THR A 6 53.80 -14.41 -40.43
N LYS A 7 52.80 -13.65 -40.87
CA LYS A 7 51.64 -13.27 -40.06
C LYS A 7 50.42 -13.81 -40.84
N TYR A 8 49.25 -13.92 -40.21
CA TYR A 8 47.98 -14.32 -40.83
C TYR A 8 47.57 -15.80 -40.79
N ILE A 9 47.76 -16.51 -39.66
CA ILE A 9 46.91 -17.68 -39.33
C ILE A 9 46.22 -17.55 -37.94
N PHE A 10 46.67 -16.63 -37.08
CA PHE A 10 46.02 -16.38 -35.78
C PHE A 10 44.85 -15.39 -35.81
N PHE A 11 44.67 -14.63 -36.90
CA PHE A 11 43.60 -13.65 -37.02
C PHE A 11 42.21 -14.24 -37.40
N PRO A 12 42.08 -15.27 -38.26
CA PRO A 12 40.75 -15.79 -38.63
C PRO A 12 40.09 -16.61 -37.51
N VAL A 13 40.87 -17.26 -36.63
CA VAL A 13 40.34 -18.05 -35.51
C VAL A 13 39.77 -17.16 -34.40
N LEU A 14 40.40 -16.00 -34.14
CA LEU A 14 39.90 -15.04 -33.15
C LEU A 14 38.61 -14.33 -33.63
N VAL A 15 38.49 -14.07 -34.93
CA VAL A 15 37.27 -13.48 -35.53
C VAL A 15 36.10 -14.48 -35.50
N LEU A 16 36.34 -15.77 -35.78
CA LEU A 16 35.31 -16.80 -35.67
C LEU A 16 34.83 -17.02 -34.22
N LEU A 17 35.74 -16.88 -33.23
CA LEU A 17 35.40 -16.98 -31.80
C LEU A 17 34.64 -15.73 -31.30
N CYS A 18 34.89 -14.56 -31.88
CA CYS A 18 34.13 -13.33 -31.57
C CYS A 18 32.72 -13.32 -32.20
N LEU A 19 32.51 -14.01 -33.32
CA LEU A 19 31.18 -14.16 -33.95
C LEU A 19 30.30 -15.22 -33.27
N ALA A 20 30.90 -16.20 -32.58
CA ALA A 20 30.16 -17.19 -31.80
C ALA A 20 29.59 -16.64 -30.46
N GLY A 21 29.93 -15.40 -30.09
CA GLY A 21 29.50 -14.74 -28.85
C GLY A 21 28.26 -13.86 -28.96
N LEU A 22 27.65 -13.75 -30.15
CA LEU A 22 26.41 -13.02 -30.39
C LEU A 22 25.32 -14.01 -30.81
N ALA A 23 24.93 -14.93 -29.92
CA ALA A 23 23.65 -15.60 -30.07
C ALA A 23 22.57 -14.54 -29.82
N SER A 24 22.17 -13.80 -30.87
CA SER A 24 21.00 -12.93 -30.81
C SER A 24 19.78 -13.82 -30.61
N CYS A 25 18.97 -13.52 -29.61
CA CYS A 25 17.64 -14.08 -29.54
C CYS A 25 16.78 -13.49 -30.67
N ASP A 26 15.81 -14.26 -31.16
CA ASP A 26 14.89 -13.81 -32.20
C ASP A 26 13.54 -14.52 -32.03
N TYR A 27 12.47 -13.90 -32.49
CA TYR A 27 11.12 -14.46 -32.55
C TYR A 27 10.80 -15.11 -33.90
N ILE A 28 11.63 -14.89 -34.93
CA ILE A 28 11.36 -15.31 -36.32
C ILE A 28 12.04 -16.64 -36.69
N HIS A 29 13.17 -16.96 -36.07
CA HIS A 29 14.00 -18.10 -36.44
C HIS A 29 13.98 -19.19 -35.35
N ASP A 30 13.43 -20.37 -35.67
CA ASP A 30 13.34 -21.53 -34.77
C ASP A 30 14.71 -22.04 -34.27
N GLU A 31 15.82 -21.62 -34.90
CA GLU A 31 17.19 -22.00 -34.54
C GLU A 31 17.79 -21.12 -33.43
N LEU A 32 17.14 -20.00 -33.08
CA LEU A 32 17.57 -19.07 -32.04
C LEU A 32 16.66 -19.17 -30.81
N PRO A 33 17.19 -18.99 -29.58
CA PRO A 33 16.35 -18.95 -28.39
C PRO A 33 15.43 -17.72 -28.42
N LEU A 34 14.24 -17.84 -27.82
CA LEU A 34 13.33 -16.70 -27.62
C LEU A 34 14.03 -15.59 -26.85
N CYS A 35 13.67 -14.33 -27.17
CA CYS A 35 14.19 -13.20 -26.42
C CYS A 35 13.65 -13.19 -25.00
N ARG A 36 14.55 -12.97 -24.06
CA ARG A 36 14.22 -12.97 -22.64
C ARG A 36 13.62 -11.63 -22.24
N HIS A 37 12.37 -11.65 -21.79
CA HIS A 37 11.65 -10.47 -21.35
C HIS A 37 11.23 -10.66 -19.90
N THR A 38 11.91 -9.97 -18.98
CA THR A 38 11.64 -10.09 -17.55
C THR A 38 10.98 -8.84 -16.99
N LEU A 39 10.16 -9.06 -15.97
CA LEU A 39 9.48 -8.03 -15.22
C LEU A 39 9.76 -8.21 -13.73
N ARG A 40 9.97 -7.10 -13.01
CA ARG A 40 10.10 -7.11 -11.55
C ARG A 40 9.24 -6.05 -10.91
N PHE A 41 8.58 -6.39 -9.82
CA PHE A 41 7.74 -5.47 -9.07
C PHE A 41 8.59 -4.55 -8.21
N VAL A 42 8.24 -3.27 -8.14
CA VAL A 42 8.91 -2.27 -7.30
C VAL A 42 7.88 -1.47 -6.52
N TYR A 43 8.16 -1.21 -5.25
CA TYR A 43 7.33 -0.37 -4.40
C TYR A 43 8.18 0.80 -3.89
N ARG A 44 8.28 1.85 -4.73
CA ARG A 44 8.93 3.13 -4.38
C ARG A 44 7.94 4.21 -3.98
N HIS A 45 6.64 3.91 -4.09
CA HIS A 45 5.56 4.81 -3.72
C HIS A 45 5.31 4.75 -2.20
N ASN A 46 6.37 4.99 -1.43
CA ASN A 46 6.34 5.09 0.03
C ASN A 46 7.02 6.39 0.47
N ILE A 47 6.91 6.72 1.76
CA ILE A 47 7.48 7.94 2.34
C ILE A 47 9.03 7.98 2.30
N LYS A 48 9.69 6.84 2.12
CA LYS A 48 11.16 6.74 2.03
C LYS A 48 11.69 6.92 0.61
N HIS A 49 10.82 6.93 -0.40
CA HIS A 49 11.19 7.05 -1.82
C HIS A 49 12.20 5.98 -2.29
N ALA A 50 12.22 4.82 -1.63
CA ALA A 50 13.11 3.70 -1.91
C ALA A 50 12.29 2.44 -2.16
N ASP A 51 12.83 1.48 -2.92
CA ASP A 51 12.11 0.24 -3.21
C ASP A 51 12.02 -0.63 -1.95
N ALA A 52 10.79 -0.89 -1.51
CA ALA A 52 10.49 -1.69 -0.33
C ALA A 52 9.71 -2.98 -0.67
N PHE A 53 9.53 -3.32 -1.96
CA PHE A 53 8.66 -4.43 -2.35
C PHE A 53 9.02 -5.76 -1.69
N ALA A 54 10.30 -6.14 -1.73
CA ALA A 54 10.76 -7.40 -1.13
C ALA A 54 10.50 -7.44 0.39
N TYR A 55 10.76 -6.34 1.09
CA TYR A 55 10.52 -6.21 2.53
C TYR A 55 9.04 -6.33 2.87
N GLU A 56 8.17 -5.63 2.12
CA GLU A 56 6.72 -5.73 2.30
C GLU A 56 6.22 -7.17 2.12
N MET A 57 6.64 -7.85 1.04
CA MET A 57 6.23 -9.24 0.78
C MET A 57 6.77 -10.22 1.83
N GLU A 58 7.98 -10.00 2.36
CA GLU A 58 8.55 -10.85 3.40
C GLU A 58 7.80 -10.72 4.72
N ASN A 59 7.37 -9.51 5.09
CA ASN A 59 6.71 -9.21 6.35
C ASN A 59 5.22 -9.52 6.38
N GLN A 60 4.57 -9.74 5.24
CA GLN A 60 3.17 -10.17 5.28
C GLN A 60 3.06 -11.53 5.98
N GLU A 61 2.10 -11.69 6.89
CA GLU A 61 1.88 -12.99 7.54
C GLU A 61 1.22 -14.00 6.58
N ALA A 62 0.37 -13.50 5.68
CA ALA A 62 -0.36 -14.27 4.68
C ALA A 62 -0.26 -13.60 3.30
N ALA A 63 -0.85 -14.23 2.27
CA ALA A 63 -1.04 -13.62 0.95
C ALA A 63 0.24 -13.12 0.24
N LYS A 64 1.37 -13.82 0.40
CA LYS A 64 2.64 -13.53 -0.30
C LYS A 64 2.57 -13.91 -1.78
N ASN A 65 1.77 -13.18 -2.53
CA ASN A 65 1.50 -13.43 -3.94
C ASN A 65 1.34 -12.11 -4.71
N VAL A 66 1.51 -12.21 -6.03
CA VAL A 66 1.10 -11.18 -6.99
C VAL A 66 0.24 -11.85 -8.06
N CYS A 67 -1.00 -11.40 -8.22
CA CYS A 67 -1.84 -11.70 -9.36
C CYS A 67 -1.54 -10.70 -10.48
N LEU A 68 -0.87 -11.16 -11.53
CA LEU A 68 -0.61 -10.38 -12.75
C LEU A 68 -1.65 -10.73 -13.81
N TYR A 69 -2.35 -9.72 -14.29
CA TYR A 69 -3.34 -9.82 -15.36
C TYR A 69 -2.78 -9.16 -16.62
N ILE A 70 -2.83 -9.88 -17.74
CA ILE A 70 -2.28 -9.46 -19.03
C ILE A 70 -3.44 -9.17 -19.97
N TYR A 71 -3.52 -7.94 -20.43
CA TYR A 71 -4.49 -7.46 -21.40
C TYR A 71 -3.79 -7.06 -22.70
N SER A 72 -4.48 -7.19 -23.82
CA SER A 72 -4.05 -6.64 -25.10
C SER A 72 -3.99 -5.11 -25.07
N ALA A 73 -3.38 -4.51 -26.10
CA ALA A 73 -3.32 -3.07 -26.29
C ALA A 73 -4.71 -2.37 -26.22
N ASP A 74 -5.77 -3.03 -26.69
CA ASP A 74 -7.15 -2.54 -26.64
C ASP A 74 -7.87 -2.83 -25.30
N GLY A 75 -7.13 -3.29 -24.28
CA GLY A 75 -7.64 -3.52 -22.93
C GLY A 75 -8.50 -4.78 -22.80
N LYS A 76 -8.29 -5.80 -23.64
CA LYS A 76 -9.01 -7.07 -23.58
C LYS A 76 -8.20 -8.14 -22.87
N PHE A 77 -8.82 -8.83 -21.93
CA PHE A 77 -8.14 -9.81 -21.10
C PHE A 77 -7.64 -10.99 -21.95
N LEU A 78 -6.35 -11.31 -21.81
CA LEU A 78 -5.70 -12.42 -22.50
C LEU A 78 -5.46 -13.59 -21.53
N SER A 79 -4.80 -13.31 -20.40
CA SER A 79 -4.43 -14.34 -19.42
C SER A 79 -4.06 -13.71 -18.08
N SER A 80 -3.96 -14.54 -17.04
CA SER A 80 -3.44 -14.14 -15.73
C SER A 80 -2.37 -15.12 -15.25
N ARG A 81 -1.52 -14.64 -14.33
CA ARG A 81 -0.48 -15.41 -13.67
C ARG A 81 -0.51 -15.13 -12.18
N LEU A 82 -0.41 -16.18 -11.38
CA LEU A 82 -0.19 -16.08 -9.94
C LEU A 82 1.31 -16.27 -9.69
N ILE A 83 1.96 -15.26 -9.12
CA ILE A 83 3.39 -15.25 -8.80
C ILE A 83 3.55 -15.37 -7.30
N GLU A 84 4.15 -16.46 -6.83
CA GLU A 84 4.31 -16.77 -5.42
C GLU A 84 5.58 -17.61 -5.17
N GLY A 85 5.89 -17.87 -3.90
CA GLY A 85 7.03 -18.73 -3.54
C GLY A 85 8.37 -18.22 -4.04
N GLU A 86 9.17 -19.09 -4.65
CA GLU A 86 10.53 -18.75 -5.10
C GLU A 86 10.56 -17.77 -6.28
N GLU A 87 9.55 -17.78 -7.16
CA GLU A 87 9.46 -16.80 -8.26
C GLU A 87 9.27 -15.38 -7.70
N LEU A 88 8.37 -15.23 -6.71
CA LEU A 88 8.16 -13.95 -6.03
C LEU A 88 9.41 -13.49 -5.26
N LYS A 89 10.09 -14.40 -4.54
CA LYS A 89 11.34 -14.07 -3.83
C LYS A 89 12.45 -13.62 -4.77
N LYS A 90 12.56 -14.25 -5.94
CA LYS A 90 13.49 -13.83 -6.99
C LYS A 90 13.08 -12.49 -7.61
N ASN A 91 11.78 -12.19 -7.61
CA ASN A 91 11.17 -11.00 -8.18
C ASN A 91 11.63 -10.77 -9.64
N GLU A 92 11.54 -11.82 -10.44
CA GLU A 92 11.93 -11.82 -11.85
C GLU A 92 10.95 -12.70 -12.63
N VAL A 93 9.85 -12.09 -13.06
CA VAL A 93 8.75 -12.71 -13.78
C VAL A 93 9.11 -12.80 -15.26
N ASP A 94 9.17 -14.01 -15.80
CA ASP A 94 9.50 -14.24 -17.21
C ASP A 94 8.24 -14.12 -18.10
N LEU A 95 8.22 -13.15 -19.01
CA LEU A 95 7.13 -12.88 -19.95
C LEU A 95 7.52 -13.22 -21.41
N SER A 96 8.59 -13.98 -21.63
CA SER A 96 9.13 -14.28 -22.96
C SER A 96 8.18 -15.06 -23.87
N GLU A 97 7.19 -15.75 -23.30
CA GLU A 97 6.17 -16.48 -24.07
C GLU A 97 5.14 -15.58 -24.76
N LEU A 98 5.05 -14.30 -24.35
CA LEU A 98 4.23 -13.33 -25.04
C LEU A 98 4.87 -12.94 -26.37
N ALA A 99 4.04 -12.79 -27.40
CA ALA A 99 4.49 -12.33 -28.71
C ALA A 99 4.94 -10.85 -28.64
N PRO A 100 5.80 -10.39 -29.56
CA PRO A 100 6.10 -8.97 -29.70
C PRO A 100 4.83 -8.15 -29.95
N GLY A 101 4.66 -7.06 -29.21
CA GLY A 101 3.45 -6.23 -29.25
C GLY A 101 3.25 -5.39 -28.00
N ASP A 102 2.14 -4.66 -28.00
CA ASP A 102 1.74 -3.77 -26.89
C ASP A 102 0.68 -4.44 -26.02
N TYR A 103 0.83 -4.26 -24.72
CA TYR A 103 0.02 -4.87 -23.67
C TYR A 103 -0.33 -3.85 -22.59
N ARG A 104 -1.41 -4.12 -21.87
CA ARG A 104 -1.73 -3.45 -20.61
C ARG A 104 -1.66 -4.49 -19.51
N LEU A 105 -0.84 -4.23 -18.50
CA LEU A 105 -0.67 -5.12 -17.36
C LEU A 105 -1.33 -4.50 -16.13
N LEU A 106 -2.06 -5.31 -15.37
CA LEU A 106 -2.63 -4.96 -14.07
C LEU A 106 -2.07 -5.95 -13.05
N ALA A 107 -1.52 -5.46 -11.95
CA ALA A 107 -1.02 -6.31 -10.88
C ALA A 107 -1.70 -5.99 -9.56
N TRP A 108 -2.05 -7.03 -8.82
CA TRP A 108 -2.49 -6.92 -7.43
C TRP A 108 -1.66 -7.86 -6.56
N ALA A 109 -0.97 -7.33 -5.56
CA ALA A 109 -0.22 -8.12 -4.57
C ALA A 109 -0.97 -8.17 -3.25
N GLY A 110 -0.94 -9.30 -2.56
CA GLY A 110 -1.63 -9.46 -1.26
C GLY A 110 -3.12 -9.84 -1.37
N LEU A 111 -3.61 -10.18 -2.56
CA LEU A 111 -4.98 -10.67 -2.72
C LEU A 111 -5.15 -12.00 -1.99
N ASN A 112 -6.25 -12.10 -1.25
CA ASN A 112 -6.63 -13.30 -0.53
C ASN A 112 -8.15 -13.38 -0.37
N ALA A 113 -8.69 -14.60 -0.45
CA ALA A 113 -10.13 -14.84 -0.40
C ALA A 113 -10.74 -14.71 1.00
N GLN A 114 -9.93 -14.53 2.04
CA GLN A 114 -10.41 -14.24 3.39
C GLN A 114 -10.81 -12.77 3.52
N ASP A 115 -10.06 -11.89 2.87
CA ASP A 115 -10.22 -10.45 3.01
C ASP A 115 -10.93 -9.79 1.86
N TYR A 116 -10.83 -10.35 0.65
CA TYR A 116 -11.25 -9.67 -0.57
C TYR A 116 -12.11 -10.58 -1.46
N THR A 117 -12.93 -9.94 -2.28
CA THR A 117 -13.55 -10.53 -3.48
C THR A 117 -13.11 -9.70 -4.67
N TRP A 118 -12.77 -10.33 -5.79
CA TRP A 118 -12.35 -9.61 -6.97
C TRP A 118 -12.85 -10.30 -8.24
N THR A 119 -12.84 -9.56 -9.35
CA THR A 119 -13.17 -10.08 -10.68
C THR A 119 -12.11 -11.09 -11.11
N GLU A 120 -12.54 -12.29 -11.49
CA GLU A 120 -11.73 -13.22 -12.29
C GLU A 120 -12.09 -12.99 -13.77
N PRO A 121 -11.26 -12.29 -14.56
CA PRO A 121 -11.66 -11.89 -15.90
C PRO A 121 -11.79 -13.11 -16.83
N ALA A 122 -12.81 -13.10 -17.68
CA ALA A 122 -12.94 -14.07 -18.76
C ALA A 122 -12.15 -13.58 -19.99
N PRO A 123 -11.68 -14.48 -20.88
CA PRO A 123 -11.03 -14.09 -22.13
C PRO A 123 -11.87 -13.06 -22.91
N GLY A 124 -11.27 -11.93 -23.25
CA GLY A 124 -11.93 -10.83 -23.95
C GLY A 124 -12.70 -9.82 -23.09
N SER A 125 -12.78 -9.99 -21.77
CA SER A 125 -13.33 -8.98 -20.85
C SER A 125 -12.52 -7.70 -20.86
N SER A 126 -13.14 -6.55 -20.59
CA SER A 126 -12.43 -5.28 -20.52
C SER A 126 -11.63 -5.19 -19.22
N ILE A 127 -10.48 -4.52 -19.24
CA ILE A 127 -9.76 -4.15 -18.00
C ILE A 127 -10.64 -3.31 -17.07
N ASP A 128 -11.46 -2.43 -17.64
CA ASP A 128 -12.38 -1.56 -16.88
C ASP A 128 -13.52 -2.33 -16.17
N ASP A 129 -13.67 -3.64 -16.43
CA ASP A 129 -14.62 -4.52 -15.74
C ASP A 129 -14.01 -5.09 -14.44
N PHE A 130 -12.71 -4.93 -14.20
CA PHE A 130 -12.05 -5.43 -13.00
C PHE A 130 -12.53 -4.67 -11.76
N ARG A 131 -12.96 -5.40 -10.74
CA ARG A 131 -13.36 -4.86 -9.44
C ARG A 131 -12.68 -5.66 -8.35
N MET A 132 -12.25 -4.98 -7.31
CA MET A 132 -11.82 -5.56 -6.04
C MET A 132 -12.70 -4.97 -4.95
N SER A 133 -13.13 -5.77 -3.98
CA SER A 133 -13.89 -5.29 -2.82
C SER A 133 -13.45 -6.00 -1.56
N VAL A 134 -13.39 -5.25 -0.45
CA VAL A 134 -13.16 -5.84 0.88
C VAL A 134 -14.39 -6.61 1.34
N GLN A 135 -14.16 -7.80 1.89
CA GLN A 135 -15.20 -8.56 2.56
C GLN A 135 -15.54 -7.93 3.91
N MET A 136 -16.83 -7.67 4.12
CA MET A 136 -17.33 -6.97 5.30
C MET A 136 -18.62 -7.61 5.80
N VAL A 137 -18.85 -7.54 7.11
CA VAL A 137 -20.09 -7.99 7.76
C VAL A 137 -20.81 -6.75 8.28
N GLU A 138 -22.06 -6.54 7.87
CA GLU A 138 -22.85 -5.35 8.27
C GLU A 138 -22.12 -4.01 8.01
N ASN A 139 -21.40 -3.91 6.88
CA ASN A 139 -20.54 -2.76 6.53
C ASN A 139 -19.41 -2.49 7.52
N ARG A 140 -18.92 -3.53 8.20
CA ARG A 140 -17.82 -3.44 9.17
C ARG A 140 -16.67 -4.39 8.83
N VAL A 141 -15.47 -3.94 9.16
CA VAL A 141 -14.23 -4.72 9.14
C VAL A 141 -13.47 -4.47 10.45
N ASP A 142 -13.23 -5.54 11.20
CA ASP A 142 -12.62 -5.56 12.54
C ASP A 142 -11.43 -6.52 12.64
N ARG A 143 -10.99 -7.07 11.50
CA ARG A 143 -9.85 -7.97 11.40
C ARG A 143 -8.62 -7.24 10.85
N GLU A 144 -7.46 -7.81 11.11
CA GLU A 144 -6.23 -7.33 10.49
C GLU A 144 -6.21 -7.65 9.00
N LEU A 145 -5.85 -6.68 8.16
CA LEU A 145 -5.68 -6.88 6.73
C LEU A 145 -4.21 -7.06 6.37
N SER A 146 -3.90 -8.03 5.50
CA SER A 146 -2.59 -8.13 4.86
C SER A 146 -2.37 -6.99 3.87
N GLY A 147 -1.11 -6.64 3.62
CA GLY A 147 -0.73 -5.54 2.73
C GLY A 147 -1.25 -5.74 1.31
N LEU A 148 -2.14 -4.85 0.84
CA LEU A 148 -2.69 -4.89 -0.51
C LEU A 148 -1.98 -3.87 -1.39
N PHE A 149 -1.47 -4.29 -2.53
CA PHE A 149 -0.78 -3.42 -3.49
C PHE A 149 -1.42 -3.53 -4.86
N GLN A 150 -1.38 -2.44 -5.63
CA GLN A 150 -1.89 -2.39 -6.99
C GLN A 150 -0.93 -1.63 -7.89
N GLY A 151 -0.92 -1.98 -9.18
CA GLY A 151 -0.39 -1.08 -10.19
C GLY A 151 -0.87 -1.45 -11.60
N GLU A 152 -0.71 -0.49 -12.50
CA GLU A 152 -0.89 -0.68 -13.94
C GLU A 152 0.39 -0.34 -14.70
N LEU A 153 0.63 -1.03 -15.82
CA LEU A 153 1.77 -0.76 -16.70
C LEU A 153 1.36 -0.94 -18.16
N GLU A 154 1.56 0.09 -18.98
CA GLU A 154 1.63 -0.08 -20.44
C GLU A 154 2.98 -0.73 -20.78
N TYR A 155 2.93 -1.88 -21.44
CA TYR A 155 4.09 -2.75 -21.63
C TYR A 155 4.25 -3.16 -23.10
N THR A 156 5.45 -2.92 -23.65
CA THR A 156 5.79 -3.29 -25.03
C THR A 156 6.86 -4.37 -25.03
N ILE A 157 6.58 -5.47 -25.71
CA ILE A 157 7.57 -6.51 -26.02
C ILE A 157 8.14 -6.22 -27.41
N PRO A 158 9.45 -5.93 -27.53
CA PRO A 158 10.06 -5.68 -28.82
C PRO A 158 10.22 -6.99 -29.62
N VAL A 159 10.34 -6.87 -30.95
CA VAL A 159 10.58 -8.01 -31.85
C VAL A 159 11.93 -8.70 -31.61
N GLY A 160 12.87 -8.02 -30.94
CA GLY A 160 14.14 -8.60 -30.56
C GLY A 160 14.84 -7.84 -29.44
N GLY A 161 15.85 -8.47 -28.86
CA GLY A 161 16.58 -7.98 -27.70
C GLY A 161 15.92 -8.35 -26.38
N THR A 162 16.72 -8.50 -25.34
CA THR A 162 16.23 -8.83 -23.99
C THR A 162 15.75 -7.57 -23.27
N THR A 163 14.67 -7.66 -22.48
CA THR A 163 14.19 -6.56 -21.64
C THR A 163 14.19 -6.94 -20.16
N ASP A 164 14.43 -5.94 -19.31
CA ASP A 164 14.19 -6.00 -17.86
C ASP A 164 13.38 -4.77 -17.48
N THR A 165 12.14 -4.98 -17.02
CA THR A 165 11.16 -3.91 -16.82
C THR A 165 10.71 -3.85 -15.37
N GLU A 166 10.68 -2.64 -14.82
CA GLU A 166 10.11 -2.39 -13.51
C GLU A 166 8.60 -2.19 -13.61
N PHE A 167 7.85 -2.89 -12.77
CA PHE A 167 6.42 -2.70 -12.57
C PHE A 167 6.21 -1.94 -11.26
N PRO A 168 5.86 -0.64 -11.29
CA PRO A 168 5.62 0.15 -10.09
C PRO A 168 4.28 -0.20 -9.43
N LEU A 169 4.30 -0.39 -8.12
CA LEU A 169 3.13 -0.60 -7.28
C LEU A 169 2.90 0.56 -6.31
N VAL A 170 1.64 0.73 -5.90
CA VAL A 170 1.20 1.55 -4.77
C VAL A 170 0.55 0.65 -3.71
N LYS A 171 0.60 1.04 -2.44
CA LYS A 171 -0.01 0.29 -1.33
C LYS A 171 -1.38 0.90 -1.01
N ASN A 172 -2.39 0.04 -0.89
CA ASN A 172 -3.77 0.44 -0.65
C ASN A 172 -4.18 0.30 0.81
N THR A 173 -3.59 -0.64 1.54
CA THR A 173 -3.89 -0.82 2.98
C THR A 173 -3.09 0.14 3.83
N ASN A 174 -3.76 0.74 4.81
CA ASN A 174 -3.16 1.63 5.80
C ASN A 174 -3.38 1.05 7.20
N LYS A 175 -2.41 1.22 8.10
CA LYS A 175 -2.52 0.92 9.53
C LYS A 175 -2.59 2.21 10.33
N ILE A 176 -3.52 2.30 11.27
CA ILE A 176 -3.64 3.43 12.17
C ILE A 176 -3.60 2.92 13.61
N ARG A 177 -2.55 3.30 14.33
CA ARG A 177 -2.37 3.00 15.74
C ARG A 177 -2.78 4.19 16.58
N PHE A 178 -3.66 3.98 17.56
CA PHE A 178 -4.03 5.00 18.54
C PHE A 178 -3.44 4.68 19.91
N ILE A 179 -2.99 5.72 20.61
CA ILE A 179 -2.47 5.64 21.98
C ILE A 179 -3.20 6.69 22.82
N LEU A 180 -4.16 6.26 23.64
CA LEU A 180 -4.87 7.15 24.57
C LEU A 180 -4.27 7.06 25.96
N ILE A 181 -3.72 8.18 26.45
CA ILE A 181 -3.08 8.26 27.77
C ILE A 181 -3.99 9.06 28.70
N ASP A 182 -4.37 8.49 29.85
CA ASP A 182 -5.00 9.30 30.92
C ASP A 182 -3.93 10.21 31.54
N ALA A 183 -4.16 11.52 31.46
CA ALA A 183 -3.30 12.52 32.07
C ALA A 183 -3.36 12.49 33.61
N ASN A 184 -4.37 11.85 34.19
CA ASN A 184 -4.58 11.76 35.63
C ASN A 184 -4.04 10.47 36.22
N ARG A 185 -3.54 10.57 37.45
CA ARG A 185 -3.02 9.41 38.19
C ARG A 185 -4.14 8.71 38.93
N GLY A 186 -4.21 7.38 38.79
CA GLY A 186 -5.04 6.52 39.63
C GLY A 186 -6.40 6.13 39.06
N THR A 187 -6.75 6.58 37.85
CA THR A 187 -7.87 5.99 37.11
C THR A 187 -7.39 4.71 36.44
N LYS A 188 -8.13 3.63 36.63
CA LYS A 188 -7.79 2.35 36.01
C LYS A 188 -8.32 2.28 34.58
N LEU A 189 -7.40 2.18 33.63
CA LEU A 189 -7.50 1.74 32.24
C LEU A 189 -8.17 0.36 32.11
N THR A 190 -9.28 0.23 31.39
CA THR A 190 -9.67 -1.06 30.79
C THR A 190 -9.55 -0.96 29.28
N SER A 191 -9.33 -2.09 28.61
CA SER A 191 -9.18 -2.09 27.15
C SER A 191 -10.43 -1.56 26.49
N ASP A 192 -11.63 -1.85 27.02
CA ASP A 192 -12.94 -1.40 26.53
C ASP A 192 -13.37 0.00 27.00
N ALA A 193 -12.46 0.78 27.62
CA ALA A 193 -12.79 2.13 28.09
C ALA A 193 -13.19 3.08 26.95
N PHE A 194 -12.72 2.82 25.72
CA PHE A 194 -12.96 3.65 24.56
C PHE A 194 -13.45 2.85 23.36
N ASP A 195 -14.38 3.43 22.62
CA ASP A 195 -14.86 2.93 21.35
C ASP A 195 -14.21 3.74 20.22
N PHE A 196 -13.51 3.04 19.34
CA PHE A 196 -12.87 3.61 18.15
C PHE A 196 -13.60 3.17 16.90
N ALA A 197 -13.83 4.10 15.99
CA ALA A 197 -14.38 3.80 14.68
C ALA A 197 -13.85 4.77 13.63
N VAL A 198 -13.35 4.23 12.52
CA VAL A 198 -13.05 5.00 11.31
C VAL A 198 -14.10 4.66 10.26
N THR A 199 -14.54 5.66 9.49
CA THR A 199 -15.43 5.40 8.34
C THR A 199 -14.86 5.95 7.05
N THR A 200 -15.08 5.24 5.95
CA THR A 200 -14.60 5.60 4.61
C THR A 200 -15.60 5.15 3.53
N THR A 201 -15.35 5.48 2.27
CA THR A 201 -16.11 5.02 1.07
C THR A 201 -15.15 4.48 0.02
N ASN A 202 -14.22 3.63 0.44
CA ASN A 202 -13.11 3.08 -0.37
C ASN A 202 -13.12 1.54 -0.35
N GLY A 203 -14.30 0.96 -0.13
CA GLY A 203 -14.47 -0.47 0.06
C GLY A 203 -14.29 -1.31 -1.19
N ASP A 204 -14.49 -0.68 -2.34
CA ASP A 204 -14.44 -1.27 -3.65
C ASP A 204 -13.60 -0.41 -4.59
N LEU A 205 -12.59 -1.00 -5.22
CA LEU A 205 -11.66 -0.34 -6.14
C LEU A 205 -11.78 -0.94 -7.54
N ASP A 206 -11.69 -0.11 -8.57
CA ASP A 206 -11.62 -0.55 -9.96
C ASP A 206 -10.18 -0.92 -10.39
N ALA A 207 -9.99 -1.19 -11.68
CA ALA A 207 -8.68 -1.46 -12.28
C ALA A 207 -7.69 -0.31 -12.09
N HIS A 208 -8.20 0.93 -12.03
CA HIS A 208 -7.45 2.18 -11.92
C HIS A 208 -7.23 2.61 -10.47
N ASN A 209 -7.53 1.71 -9.53
CA ASN A 209 -7.37 1.92 -8.10
C ASN A 209 -8.29 3.01 -7.53
N GLU A 210 -9.38 3.32 -8.22
CA GLU A 210 -10.34 4.34 -7.81
C GLU A 210 -11.57 3.72 -7.13
N PRO A 211 -12.13 4.37 -6.08
CA PRO A 211 -13.35 3.92 -5.46
C PRO A 211 -14.55 3.94 -6.42
N VAL A 212 -15.36 2.88 -6.41
CA VAL A 212 -16.48 2.74 -7.35
C VAL A 212 -17.83 3.09 -6.71
N SER A 213 -18.03 2.74 -5.44
CA SER A 213 -19.29 2.96 -4.73
C SER A 213 -19.16 3.97 -3.59
N PRO A 214 -20.21 4.78 -3.32
CA PRO A 214 -20.28 5.59 -2.11
C PRO A 214 -20.62 4.80 -0.84
N THR A 215 -20.57 3.45 -0.88
CA THR A 215 -20.88 2.59 0.28
C THR A 215 -19.96 2.93 1.45
N ARG A 216 -20.56 3.34 2.58
CA ARG A 216 -19.80 3.64 3.79
C ARG A 216 -19.40 2.35 4.50
N ILE A 217 -18.10 2.20 4.76
CA ILE A 217 -17.54 1.13 5.59
C ILE A 217 -17.13 1.70 6.94
N THR A 218 -17.26 0.89 7.99
CA THR A 218 -16.73 1.18 9.33
C THR A 218 -15.58 0.23 9.64
N TRP A 219 -14.40 0.80 9.86
CA TRP A 219 -13.21 0.11 10.31
C TRP A 219 -13.15 0.17 11.83
N LEU A 220 -13.04 -1.00 12.44
CA LEU A 220 -12.96 -1.18 13.88
C LEU A 220 -11.58 -1.75 14.26
N PRO A 221 -11.16 -1.55 15.50
CA PRO A 221 -9.96 -2.19 16.03
C PRO A 221 -9.91 -3.70 15.82
N TYR A 222 -8.77 -4.19 15.32
CA TYR A 222 -8.42 -5.62 15.42
C TYR A 222 -7.55 -5.90 16.65
N LEU A 223 -6.91 -4.88 17.20
CA LEU A 223 -6.14 -4.92 18.44
C LEU A 223 -6.61 -3.80 19.37
N GLN A 224 -6.85 -4.12 20.64
CA GLN A 224 -7.13 -3.13 21.68
C GLN A 224 -6.68 -3.66 23.05
N GLN A 225 -5.69 -2.98 23.65
CA GLN A 225 -5.03 -3.42 24.88
C GLN A 225 -4.65 -2.24 25.77
N VAL A 226 -4.40 -2.53 27.05
CA VAL A 226 -3.85 -1.56 28.00
C VAL A 226 -2.36 -1.80 28.15
N GLU A 227 -1.57 -0.76 27.93
CA GLU A 227 -0.13 -0.75 28.15
C GLU A 227 0.20 0.12 29.36
N GLU A 228 1.26 -0.22 30.08
CA GLU A 228 1.77 0.56 31.22
C GLU A 228 3.13 1.17 30.88
N VAL A 229 3.24 2.50 30.99
CA VAL A 229 4.50 3.22 30.85
C VAL A 229 4.98 3.66 32.23
N LYS A 230 6.19 3.23 32.61
CA LYS A 230 6.83 3.67 33.86
C LYS A 230 7.25 5.14 33.76
N ALA A 231 7.03 5.91 34.81
CA ALA A 231 7.53 7.27 34.89
C ALA A 231 9.07 7.28 34.91
N SER A 232 9.66 8.20 34.15
CA SER A 232 11.12 8.41 34.19
C SER A 232 11.57 8.81 35.60
N GLY A 233 12.58 8.13 36.12
CA GLY A 233 13.11 8.38 37.47
C GLY A 233 12.26 7.83 38.63
N ASN A 234 11.12 7.17 38.37
CA ASN A 234 10.36 6.48 39.41
C ASN A 234 9.53 5.31 38.87
N GLU A 235 10.07 4.10 39.01
CA GLU A 235 9.44 2.86 38.53
C GLU A 235 8.14 2.46 39.23
N THR A 236 7.80 3.09 40.36
CA THR A 236 6.54 2.83 41.08
C THR A 236 5.36 3.60 40.51
N ILE A 237 5.61 4.66 39.74
CA ILE A 237 4.57 5.43 39.06
C ILE A 237 4.41 4.85 37.65
N LYS A 238 3.17 4.49 37.32
CA LYS A 238 2.80 3.99 36.00
C LYS A 238 1.70 4.86 35.41
N TYR A 239 1.81 5.10 34.12
CA TYR A 239 0.77 5.69 33.29
C TYR A 239 0.15 4.57 32.47
N GLU A 240 -1.16 4.41 32.54
CA GLU A 240 -1.88 3.44 31.71
C GLU A 240 -2.28 4.13 30.41
N ALA A 241 -2.14 3.40 29.30
CA ALA A 241 -2.54 3.84 27.99
C ALA A 241 -3.39 2.77 27.29
N VAL A 242 -4.50 3.17 26.68
CA VAL A 242 -5.22 2.28 25.76
C VAL A 242 -4.55 2.38 24.40
N CYS A 243 -3.89 1.30 23.98
CA CYS A 243 -3.32 1.14 22.66
C CYS A 243 -4.27 0.34 21.78
N THR A 244 -4.57 0.84 20.58
CA THR A 244 -5.40 0.13 19.62
C THR A 244 -4.90 0.29 18.20
N GLU A 245 -5.16 -0.70 17.36
CA GLU A 245 -4.81 -0.67 15.94
C GLU A 245 -6.03 -1.06 15.10
N LEU A 246 -6.24 -0.31 14.02
CA LEU A 246 -7.21 -0.60 12.97
C LEU A 246 -6.57 -0.40 11.60
N ASN A 247 -7.18 -0.97 10.57
CA ASN A 247 -6.74 -0.78 9.19
C ASN A 247 -7.77 0.04 8.42
N THR A 248 -7.35 0.62 7.30
CA THR A 248 -8.25 1.06 6.23
C THR A 248 -7.72 0.61 4.87
N LEU A 249 -8.53 0.73 3.83
CA LEU A 249 -8.05 0.77 2.45
C LEU A 249 -7.55 2.18 2.07
N ARG A 250 -7.39 2.44 0.77
CA ARG A 250 -6.75 3.62 0.20
C ARG A 250 -7.38 4.91 0.72
N LEU A 251 -6.59 5.78 1.34
CA LEU A 251 -7.07 7.03 1.90
C LEU A 251 -7.22 8.07 0.78
N ILE A 252 -8.45 8.47 0.49
CA ILE A 252 -8.74 9.41 -0.60
C ILE A 252 -8.97 10.80 -0.02
N ASP A 253 -8.22 11.76 -0.54
CA ASP A 253 -8.28 13.15 -0.12
C ASP A 253 -9.65 13.77 -0.41
N ASN A 254 -10.07 14.72 0.44
CA ASN A 254 -11.34 15.45 0.34
C ASN A 254 -12.60 14.55 0.31
N THR A 255 -12.55 13.37 0.95
CA THR A 255 -13.70 12.48 1.12
C THR A 255 -14.37 12.64 2.49
N THR A 256 -15.56 12.04 2.66
CA THR A 256 -16.38 12.16 3.89
C THR A 256 -16.03 11.14 4.98
N GLY A 257 -14.78 10.66 4.97
CA GLY A 257 -14.28 9.71 5.95
C GLY A 257 -14.05 10.37 7.30
N THR A 258 -14.40 9.69 8.39
CA THR A 258 -14.32 10.27 9.75
C THR A 258 -13.60 9.36 10.71
N LEU A 259 -12.83 9.94 11.62
CA LEU A 259 -12.37 9.30 12.85
C LEU A 259 -13.33 9.63 14.00
N ARG A 260 -13.75 8.62 14.74
CA ARG A 260 -14.57 8.76 15.95
C ARG A 260 -13.95 8.01 17.13
N ILE A 261 -13.80 8.71 18.24
CA ILE A 261 -13.38 8.13 19.52
C ILE A 261 -14.37 8.57 20.59
N ARG A 262 -14.96 7.60 21.28
CA ARG A 262 -15.97 7.81 22.32
C ARG A 262 -15.54 7.11 23.59
N TYR A 263 -15.69 7.78 24.71
CA TYR A 263 -15.57 7.12 26.01
C TYR A 263 -16.80 6.26 26.27
N ALA A 264 -16.63 5.02 26.73
CA ALA A 264 -17.70 4.03 26.75
C ALA A 264 -18.94 4.47 27.57
N SER A 265 -18.74 5.24 28.63
CA SER A 265 -19.83 5.79 29.47
C SER A 265 -20.61 6.93 28.81
N GLU A 266 -20.07 7.53 27.75
CA GLU A 266 -20.63 8.68 27.07
C GLU A 266 -21.38 8.30 25.80
N LYS A 267 -22.40 9.09 25.44
CA LYS A 267 -23.18 8.90 24.21
C LYS A 267 -22.53 9.54 23.00
N THR A 268 -21.85 10.66 23.19
CA THR A 268 -21.24 11.45 22.12
C THR A 268 -19.74 11.23 22.08
N PRO A 269 -19.14 11.07 20.90
CA PRO A 269 -17.69 11.01 20.77
C PRO A 269 -17.05 12.35 21.14
N PHE A 270 -15.91 12.31 21.84
CA PHE A 270 -15.14 13.50 22.16
C PHE A 270 -14.14 13.86 21.06
N ILE A 271 -13.79 12.89 20.18
CA ILE A 271 -13.12 13.13 18.89
C ILE A 271 -14.07 12.66 17.79
N ASN A 272 -14.44 13.56 16.88
CA ASN A 272 -15.23 13.27 15.69
C ASN A 272 -14.84 14.25 14.58
N VAL A 273 -13.87 13.85 13.76
CA VAL A 273 -13.19 14.73 12.79
C VAL A 273 -13.04 14.07 11.43
N SER A 274 -12.74 14.87 10.40
CA SER A 274 -12.34 14.36 9.09
C SER A 274 -11.03 13.57 9.23
N LEU A 275 -11.04 12.31 8.75
CA LEU A 275 -9.89 11.42 8.89
C LEU A 275 -8.70 11.96 8.10
N THR A 276 -8.88 12.18 6.81
CA THR A 276 -7.78 12.56 5.92
C THR A 276 -7.28 13.96 6.21
N GLU A 277 -8.14 14.90 6.60
CA GLU A 277 -7.68 16.24 7.03
C GLU A 277 -6.79 16.14 8.27
N LEU A 278 -7.17 15.34 9.29
CA LEU A 278 -6.34 15.11 10.47
C LEU A 278 -4.98 14.51 10.10
N LEU A 279 -4.97 13.43 9.29
CA LEU A 279 -3.73 12.74 8.91
C LEU A 279 -2.79 13.64 8.08
N LYS A 280 -3.33 14.57 7.28
CA LYS A 280 -2.53 15.51 6.50
C LYS A 280 -1.87 16.60 7.34
N LEU A 281 -2.28 16.84 8.60
CA LEU A 281 -1.67 17.87 9.45
C LEU A 281 -0.19 17.57 9.78
N THR A 282 0.23 16.32 9.67
CA THR A 282 1.62 15.89 9.91
C THR A 282 2.50 15.95 8.68
N GLN A 283 1.94 16.40 7.54
CA GLN A 283 2.72 16.59 6.34
C GLN A 283 3.86 17.55 6.61
N ILE A 284 5.09 17.02 6.48
CA ILE A 284 6.28 17.83 6.62
C ILE A 284 6.33 18.80 5.43
N ALA A 285 6.17 20.10 5.72
CA ALA A 285 6.09 21.15 4.70
C ALA A 285 7.29 21.17 3.73
N SER A 286 8.47 20.70 4.17
CA SER A 286 9.66 20.60 3.31
C SER A 286 9.57 19.51 2.24
N HIS A 287 8.73 18.49 2.40
CA HIS A 287 8.55 17.42 1.41
C HIS A 287 7.72 17.88 0.19
N LYS A 288 6.91 18.94 0.34
CA LYS A 288 6.09 19.54 -0.74
C LYS A 288 5.24 18.50 -1.51
N LEU A 289 4.76 17.47 -0.84
CA LEU A 289 3.89 16.47 -1.45
C LEU A 289 2.45 17.00 -1.54
N PRO A 290 1.74 16.81 -2.66
CA PRO A 290 0.29 16.97 -2.71
C PRO A 290 -0.42 16.09 -1.68
N GLY A 291 -1.62 16.52 -1.24
CA GLY A 291 -2.40 15.82 -0.22
C GLY A 291 -2.60 14.33 -0.48
N GLN A 292 -3.07 13.98 -1.68
CA GLN A 292 -3.27 12.59 -2.09
C GLN A 292 -1.95 11.81 -2.18
N GLU A 293 -0.88 12.41 -2.70
CA GLU A 293 0.42 11.72 -2.81
C GLU A 293 0.98 11.38 -1.44
N TYR A 294 0.80 12.24 -0.45
CA TYR A 294 1.17 11.93 0.93
C TYR A 294 0.37 10.73 1.47
N LEU A 295 -0.97 10.75 1.29
CA LEU A 295 -1.86 9.70 1.77
C LEU A 295 -1.61 8.33 1.09
N ASP A 296 -1.15 8.32 -0.17
CA ASP A 296 -0.78 7.10 -0.88
C ASP A 296 0.65 6.60 -0.51
N ARG A 297 1.52 7.47 0.02
CA ARG A 297 2.91 7.15 0.42
C ARG A 297 3.08 6.78 1.89
N GLN A 298 2.29 7.37 2.77
CA GLN A 298 2.29 7.06 4.19
C GLN A 298 1.20 6.04 4.47
N ASP A 299 1.62 4.85 4.88
CA ASP A 299 0.76 3.68 5.07
C ASP A 299 0.62 3.28 6.55
N GLU A 300 1.43 3.85 7.43
CA GLU A 300 1.36 3.66 8.88
C GLU A 300 1.23 5.01 9.58
N TYR A 301 0.23 5.15 10.43
CA TYR A 301 -0.04 6.37 11.19
C TYR A 301 -0.12 6.06 12.68
N VAL A 302 0.46 6.93 13.51
CA VAL A 302 0.36 6.86 14.96
C VAL A 302 -0.31 8.12 15.50
N ILE A 303 -1.47 7.96 16.14
CA ILE A 303 -2.23 9.04 16.78
C ILE A 303 -2.20 8.84 18.29
N THR A 304 -1.48 9.69 19.00
CA THR A 304 -1.49 9.74 20.46
C THR A 304 -2.43 10.84 20.93
N ALA A 305 -3.25 10.59 21.94
CA ALA A 305 -4.03 11.65 22.57
C ALA A 305 -4.00 11.53 24.09
N TYR A 306 -3.81 12.68 24.74
CA TYR A 306 -3.89 12.82 26.19
C TYR A 306 -5.31 13.20 26.58
N VAL A 307 -5.91 12.43 27.47
CA VAL A 307 -7.30 12.61 27.90
C VAL A 307 -7.36 12.81 29.41
N ASP A 308 -8.25 13.71 29.85
CA ASP A 308 -8.69 13.80 31.24
C ASP A 308 -10.03 13.09 31.36
N ILE A 309 -10.09 12.00 32.13
CA ILE A 309 -11.32 11.25 32.38
C ILE A 309 -11.87 11.43 33.80
N VAL A 310 -11.32 12.36 34.58
CA VAL A 310 -11.76 12.64 35.94
C VAL A 310 -13.20 13.13 35.94
N GLY A 311 -14.03 12.50 36.78
CA GLY A 311 -15.47 12.79 36.83
C GLY A 311 -16.31 11.99 35.83
N GLY A 312 -15.74 10.99 35.16
CA GLY A 312 -16.47 10.00 34.36
C GLY A 312 -16.85 10.46 32.96
N ARG A 313 -16.17 11.49 32.45
CA ARG A 313 -16.29 12.02 31.09
C ARG A 313 -14.90 12.23 30.51
N ALA A 314 -14.71 11.96 29.23
CA ALA A 314 -13.42 12.17 28.58
C ALA A 314 -13.31 13.57 27.97
N HIS A 315 -12.26 14.29 28.35
CA HIS A 315 -11.87 15.56 27.78
C HIS A 315 -10.50 15.42 27.11
N CYS A 316 -10.42 15.61 25.79
CA CYS A 316 -9.15 15.58 25.07
C CYS A 316 -8.35 16.85 25.40
N LEU A 317 -7.12 16.67 25.88
CA LEU A 317 -6.19 17.76 26.22
C LEU A 317 -5.26 18.07 25.04
N GLU A 318 -4.75 17.04 24.38
CA GLU A 318 -3.76 17.15 23.32
C GLU A 318 -3.86 15.95 22.39
N VAL A 319 -3.63 16.18 21.09
CA VAL A 319 -3.49 15.13 20.07
C VAL A 319 -2.13 15.30 19.40
N ILE A 320 -1.43 14.19 19.18
CA ILE A 320 -0.15 14.12 18.49
C ILE A 320 -0.32 13.09 17.38
N VAL A 321 0.06 13.42 16.15
CA VAL A 321 0.02 12.51 15.02
C VAL A 321 1.45 12.40 14.45
N ASP A 322 1.99 11.19 14.31
CA ASP A 322 3.36 10.93 13.82
C ASP A 322 4.44 11.84 14.43
N ASP A 323 4.39 12.06 15.74
CA ASP A 323 5.30 12.91 16.53
C ASP A 323 5.08 14.45 16.38
N TRP A 324 4.01 14.88 15.71
CA TRP A 324 3.61 16.28 15.59
C TRP A 324 2.39 16.62 16.44
N ILE A 325 2.49 17.68 17.26
CA ILE A 325 1.39 18.18 18.09
C ILE A 325 0.33 18.83 17.20
N VAL A 326 -0.92 18.37 17.32
CA VAL A 326 -2.10 18.84 16.60
C VAL A 326 -3.12 19.42 17.57
N ARG A 327 -3.58 20.64 17.31
CA ARG A 327 -4.72 21.23 18.04
C ARG A 327 -6.00 20.95 17.27
N LEU A 328 -6.96 20.27 17.90
CA LEU A 328 -8.23 19.91 17.25
C LEU A 328 -9.06 21.13 16.83
N GLU A 329 -8.87 22.29 17.47
CA GLU A 329 -9.49 23.57 17.08
C GLU A 329 -9.12 23.98 15.63
N ASP A 330 -7.95 23.57 15.14
CA ASP A 330 -7.48 23.88 13.78
C ASP A 330 -8.29 23.14 12.70
N LEU A 331 -8.98 22.04 13.05
CA LEU A 331 -9.87 21.30 12.15
C LEU A 331 -11.23 22.00 11.97
N THR A 332 -11.57 22.95 12.85
CA THR A 332 -12.80 23.76 12.77
C THR A 332 -12.58 25.13 12.13
N LEU A 333 -11.35 25.51 11.79
CA LEU A 333 -11.03 26.81 11.20
C LEU A 333 -11.16 26.80 9.67
N GLY A 334 -12.38 26.52 9.23
CA GLY A 334 -12.85 26.70 7.86
C GLY A 334 -14.32 27.10 7.90
N ASN A 335 -14.57 28.40 8.07
CA ASN A 335 -15.87 29.10 8.15
C ASN A 335 -16.52 29.19 9.53
N GLU A 336 -16.17 30.25 10.26
CA GLU A 336 -17.17 31.14 10.85
C GLU A 336 -16.55 32.54 10.89
N GLU A 337 -16.97 33.41 9.95
CA GLU A 337 -16.73 34.84 10.08
C GLU A 337 -17.38 35.31 11.38
N MET A 338 -16.56 35.73 12.34
CA MET A 338 -17.03 36.49 13.49
C MET A 338 -17.70 37.77 12.96
N THR A 339 -19.03 37.76 12.91
CA THR A 339 -19.81 38.99 12.88
C THR A 339 -20.14 39.37 14.32
N LEU A 340 -19.60 40.53 14.70
CA LEU A 340 -19.81 41.23 15.97
C LEU A 340 -21.28 41.55 16.24
#